data_AF-A0A803MI87-F1
#
_entry.id   AF-A0A803MI87-F1
#
_cell.length_a   1.000
_cell.length_b   1.000
_cell.length_c   1.000
_cell.angle_alpha   90.00
_cell.angle_beta   90.00
_cell.angle_gamma   90.00
#
_symmetry.space_group_name_H-M   'P 1'
#
loop_
_entity.id
_entity.type
_entity.pdbx_description
1 polymer ?
#
loop_
_entity_poly.entity_id
_entity_poly.type
_entity_poly.pdbx_seq_one_letter_code
_entity_poly.pdbx_strand_id
1 'polypeptide(L)'
;MPGGKPVWDGNLVDKDIDSLFGFIEAFVSCPSSVKKPFLPVRGKDGTLLFPTGDFVGVYYSEELKYARDIGYTVIPVSGYLFEKKESPFIEYVNSHFDSRLQAKKDGNEALSFVYKILISLYGRFGINPNSTKTELCDSEHYHFLMKQDSFIGFHPIIENLYMVSYHTVTADDNIHWAQPKNSAVQLSAEITACARIYMHPFISRDDCYYTDTDSIVLANPLPEGLISSKVLGLFKLEDKIKEGYFLAPKAYGYISEEDTNLIKFKGPAKHLVDISWFREQLANPSRRMKVQIKNEFEIDWDNQTVGVKEYDYSLGIKLNSKRITQPDGETLPIQVNDMCGVAKSLFKKLMKLQTTNTLLNEKLSQKERESEKRMDGVIVEEIKKIEYLGINIETTLIEESTQLDKEESDVTKTDSKKPDT
;
A
#
# COMPACT_ATOMS: atom_id res chain seq x y z
N MET A 1 -6.72 -12.14 -4.78
CA MET A 1 -6.23 -11.43 -5.97
C MET A 1 -7.36 -10.74 -6.73
N PRO A 2 -7.17 -9.51 -7.24
CA PRO A 2 -8.13 -8.81 -8.08
C PRO A 2 -8.23 -9.50 -9.43
N GLY A 3 -9.36 -10.13 -9.68
CA GLY A 3 -9.67 -10.83 -10.93
C GLY A 3 -10.93 -10.31 -11.58
N GLY A 4 -11.24 -10.89 -12.75
CA GLY A 4 -12.43 -10.52 -13.52
C GLY A 4 -12.30 -9.16 -14.22
N LYS A 5 -13.43 -8.69 -14.77
CA LYS A 5 -13.52 -7.37 -15.40
C LYS A 5 -13.75 -6.31 -14.31
N PRO A 6 -12.89 -5.27 -14.21
CA PRO A 6 -13.08 -4.25 -13.20
C PRO A 6 -14.35 -3.42 -13.46
N VAL A 7 -14.95 -2.93 -12.38
CA VAL A 7 -16.10 -2.03 -12.39
C VAL A 7 -15.69 -0.70 -11.79
N TRP A 8 -15.85 0.39 -12.54
CA TRP A 8 -15.63 1.74 -12.03
C TRP A 8 -16.79 2.16 -11.13
N ASP A 9 -16.47 2.76 -9.99
CA ASP A 9 -17.42 3.43 -9.12
C ASP A 9 -16.92 4.84 -8.79
N GLY A 10 -17.71 5.84 -9.16
CA GLY A 10 -17.39 7.25 -8.98
C GLY A 10 -17.82 7.84 -7.65
N ASN A 11 -18.53 7.09 -6.79
CA ASN A 11 -19.02 7.58 -5.52
C ASN A 11 -18.90 6.52 -4.41
N LEU A 12 -17.75 6.52 -3.74
CA LEU A 12 -17.44 5.60 -2.65
C LEU A 12 -17.47 6.24 -1.25
N VAL A 13 -17.79 7.54 -1.15
CA VAL A 13 -17.64 8.33 0.09
C VAL A 13 -18.42 7.74 1.28
N ASP A 14 -19.62 7.22 1.02
CA ASP A 14 -20.49 6.64 2.06
C ASP A 14 -20.38 5.11 2.14
N LYS A 15 -19.46 4.48 1.38
CA LYS A 15 -19.30 3.03 1.40
C LYS A 15 -18.37 2.61 2.54
N ASP A 16 -18.76 1.55 3.23
CA ASP A 16 -17.88 0.88 4.18
C ASP A 16 -16.64 0.35 3.46
N ILE A 17 -15.47 0.77 3.93
CA ILE A 17 -14.18 0.39 3.36
C ILE A 17 -13.96 -1.12 3.39
N ASP A 18 -14.50 -1.83 4.38
CA ASP A 18 -14.35 -3.28 4.50
C ASP A 18 -15.10 -4.02 3.38
N SER A 19 -16.16 -3.41 2.83
CA SER A 19 -16.88 -3.92 1.65
C SER A 19 -16.15 -3.70 0.33
N LEU A 20 -15.12 -2.85 0.29
CA LEU A 20 -14.39 -2.51 -0.93
C LEU A 20 -13.28 -3.51 -1.21
N PHE A 21 -13.13 -3.87 -2.49
CA PHE A 21 -12.04 -4.71 -2.98
C PHE A 21 -11.56 -4.23 -4.35
N GLY A 22 -10.37 -3.62 -4.40
CA GLY A 22 -9.87 -3.04 -5.64
C GLY A 22 -8.87 -1.91 -5.43
N PHE A 23 -8.80 -0.98 -6.38
CA PHE A 23 -7.89 0.17 -6.35
C PHE A 23 -8.69 1.45 -6.21
N ILE A 24 -8.51 2.10 -5.06
CA ILE A 24 -9.41 3.14 -4.55
C ILE A 24 -8.61 4.43 -4.43
N GLU A 25 -9.10 5.48 -5.09
CA GLU A 25 -8.74 6.84 -4.77
C GLU A 25 -9.35 7.20 -3.42
N ALA A 26 -8.52 7.59 -2.47
CA ALA A 26 -8.96 7.94 -1.14
C ALA A 26 -8.27 9.20 -0.65
N PHE A 27 -9.01 10.00 0.11
CA PHE A 27 -8.42 10.97 1.02
C PHE A 27 -7.88 10.24 2.24
N VAL A 28 -6.67 10.61 2.63
CA VAL A 28 -5.93 9.98 3.72
C VAL A 28 -5.36 11.07 4.62
N SER A 29 -5.57 10.93 5.93
CA SER A 29 -4.92 11.73 6.96
C SER A 29 -4.09 10.84 7.87
N CYS A 30 -2.77 11.02 7.83
CA CYS A 30 -1.79 10.32 8.65
C CYS A 30 -1.42 11.18 9.87
N PRO A 31 -1.61 10.69 11.11
CA PRO A 31 -1.25 11.45 12.31
C PRO A 31 0.23 11.82 12.34
N SER A 32 0.55 13.04 12.80
CA SER A 32 1.92 13.52 12.91
C SER A 32 2.78 12.75 13.92
N SER A 33 2.15 12.00 14.83
CA SER A 33 2.82 11.13 15.81
C SER A 33 3.42 9.87 15.18
N VAL A 34 3.03 9.48 13.97
CA VAL A 34 3.54 8.27 13.30
C VAL A 34 4.96 8.50 12.80
N LYS A 35 5.96 7.87 13.45
CA LYS A 35 7.38 8.00 13.07
C LYS A 35 7.72 7.33 11.74
N LYS A 36 7.02 6.25 11.40
CA LYS A 36 7.27 5.42 10.21
C LYS A 36 5.96 5.24 9.43
N PRO A 37 5.56 6.23 8.62
CA PRO A 37 4.30 6.16 7.88
C PRO A 37 4.27 5.00 6.88
N PHE A 38 3.07 4.47 6.66
CA PHE A 38 2.80 3.30 5.84
C PHE A 38 2.47 3.63 4.38
N LEU A 39 1.60 4.60 4.12
CA LEU A 39 1.12 4.88 2.76
C LEU A 39 2.09 5.79 1.99
N PRO A 40 2.54 5.39 0.79
CA PRO A 40 3.45 6.19 -0.01
C PRO A 40 2.74 7.26 -0.85
N VAL A 41 3.44 8.35 -1.16
CA VAL A 41 3.04 9.40 -2.11
C VAL A 41 4.22 9.72 -3.02
N ARG A 42 3.96 10.04 -4.29
CA ARG A 42 4.99 10.58 -5.18
C ARG A 42 5.04 12.11 -5.03
N GLY A 43 6.19 12.63 -4.63
CA GLY A 43 6.46 14.06 -4.61
C GLY A 43 6.45 14.67 -6.02
N LYS A 44 6.44 16.01 -6.09
CA LYS A 44 6.41 16.77 -7.35
C LYS A 44 7.60 16.47 -8.28
N ASP A 45 8.73 16.07 -7.71
CA ASP A 45 9.96 15.68 -8.38
C ASP A 45 10.00 14.18 -8.76
N GLY A 46 8.91 13.44 -8.51
CA GLY A 46 8.82 12.00 -8.72
C GLY A 46 9.38 11.14 -7.57
N THR A 47 9.93 11.75 -6.52
CA THR A 47 10.48 11.03 -5.37
C THR A 47 9.37 10.29 -4.61
N LEU A 48 9.59 9.02 -4.29
CA LEU A 48 8.68 8.25 -3.42
C LEU A 48 8.90 8.63 -1.95
N LEU A 49 7.85 9.17 -1.33
CA LEU A 49 7.79 9.63 0.06
C LEU A 49 6.82 8.76 0.87
N PHE A 50 7.04 8.68 2.18
CA PHE A 50 6.10 8.10 3.15
C PHE A 50 5.76 9.20 4.16
N PRO A 51 4.79 10.08 3.85
CA PRO A 51 4.56 11.29 4.61
C PRO A 51 3.56 11.12 5.76
N THR A 52 3.55 12.10 6.66
CA THR A 52 2.42 12.38 7.55
C THR A 52 1.54 13.50 6.97
N GLY A 53 0.39 13.77 7.58
CA GLY A 53 -0.53 14.82 7.13
C GLY A 53 -1.59 14.34 6.14
N ASP A 54 -2.09 15.27 5.34
CA ASP A 54 -3.28 15.12 4.52
C ASP A 54 -2.93 15.00 3.03
N PHE A 55 -3.35 13.92 2.38
CA PHE A 55 -3.11 13.70 0.96
C PHE A 55 -4.19 12.84 0.30
N VAL A 56 -4.24 12.88 -1.03
CA VAL A 56 -5.09 12.01 -1.86
C VAL A 56 -4.20 11.10 -2.70
N GLY A 57 -4.55 9.83 -2.79
CA GLY A 57 -3.84 8.87 -3.63
C GLY A 57 -4.69 7.67 -3.98
N VAL A 58 -4.22 6.89 -4.95
CA VAL A 58 -4.85 5.63 -5.36
C VAL A 58 -4.09 4.47 -4.71
N TYR A 59 -4.80 3.68 -3.92
CA TYR A 59 -4.23 2.59 -3.13
C TYR A 59 -5.04 1.31 -3.31
N TYR A 60 -4.40 0.17 -3.08
CA TYR A 60 -5.12 -1.09 -2.97
C TYR A 60 -6.00 -1.06 -1.70
N SER A 61 -7.24 -1.56 -1.80
CA SER A 61 -8.22 -1.48 -0.72
C SER A 61 -7.73 -2.07 0.61
N GLU A 62 -6.93 -3.15 0.57
CA GLU A 62 -6.37 -3.76 1.78
C GLU A 62 -5.29 -2.88 2.44
N GLU A 63 -4.56 -2.06 1.68
CA GLU A 63 -3.63 -1.07 2.28
C GLU A 63 -4.42 0.01 3.02
N LEU A 64 -5.56 0.40 2.47
CA LEU A 64 -6.42 1.40 3.09
C LEU A 64 -7.06 0.89 4.38
N LYS A 65 -7.52 -0.38 4.39
CA LYS A 65 -8.01 -1.05 5.61
C LYS A 65 -6.92 -1.12 6.66
N TYR A 66 -5.73 -1.59 6.28
CA TYR A 66 -4.58 -1.65 7.18
C TYR A 66 -4.18 -0.26 7.72
N ALA A 67 -4.17 0.77 6.86
CA ALA A 67 -3.87 2.14 7.26
C ALA A 67 -4.87 2.66 8.31
N ARG A 68 -6.17 2.43 8.10
CA ARG A 68 -7.21 2.73 9.10
C ARG A 68 -6.91 2.04 10.43
N ASP A 69 -6.60 0.75 10.40
CA ASP A 69 -6.37 -0.05 11.60
C ASP A 69 -5.15 0.43 12.42
N ILE A 70 -4.16 1.05 11.76
CA ILE A 70 -2.99 1.68 12.42
C ILE A 70 -3.17 3.19 12.71
N GLY A 71 -4.40 3.71 12.61
CA GLY A 71 -4.77 5.04 13.09
C GLY A 71 -4.87 6.13 12.01
N TYR A 72 -4.82 5.79 10.72
CA TYR A 72 -5.09 6.76 9.66
C TYR A 72 -6.59 7.07 9.59
N THR A 73 -6.93 8.29 9.21
CA THR A 73 -8.28 8.57 8.69
C THR A 73 -8.27 8.28 7.20
N VAL A 74 -9.18 7.44 6.73
CA VAL A 74 -9.28 7.04 5.31
C VAL A 74 -10.70 7.26 4.83
N ILE A 75 -10.85 7.96 3.71
CA ILE A 75 -12.14 8.27 3.11
C ILE A 75 -12.08 7.93 1.63
N PRO A 76 -12.69 6.81 1.22
CA PRO A 76 -12.81 6.43 -0.18
C PRO A 76 -13.53 7.51 -0.98
N VAL A 77 -13.09 7.78 -2.22
CA VAL A 77 -13.69 8.78 -3.11
C VAL A 77 -14.27 8.08 -4.33
N SER A 78 -13.41 7.39 -5.07
CA SER A 78 -13.73 6.70 -6.32
C SER A 78 -12.77 5.55 -6.53
N GLY A 79 -13.04 4.64 -7.46
CA GLY A 79 -12.09 3.57 -7.73
C GLY A 79 -12.59 2.47 -8.66
N TYR A 80 -11.68 1.55 -8.95
CA TYR A 80 -11.98 0.33 -9.68
C TYR A 80 -12.13 -0.83 -8.71
N LEU A 81 -13.30 -1.44 -8.71
CA LEU A 81 -13.63 -2.63 -7.92
C LEU A 81 -13.40 -3.89 -8.75
N PHE A 82 -12.93 -4.93 -8.08
CA PHE A 82 -12.59 -6.22 -8.68
C PHE A 82 -13.31 -7.37 -7.98
N GLU A 83 -13.44 -8.49 -8.69
CA GLU A 83 -13.84 -9.75 -8.07
C GLU A 83 -12.66 -10.31 -7.29
N LYS A 84 -12.88 -10.70 -6.02
CA LYS A 84 -11.86 -11.37 -5.22
C LYS A 84 -11.75 -12.82 -5.68
N LYS A 85 -10.61 -13.17 -6.28
CA LYS A 85 -10.29 -14.55 -6.68
C LYS A 85 -9.19 -15.15 -5.83
N GLU A 86 -9.23 -16.47 -5.69
CA GLU A 86 -8.11 -17.25 -5.20
C GLU A 86 -6.89 -17.07 -6.13
N SER A 87 -5.69 -17.13 -5.56
CA SER A 87 -4.48 -16.97 -6.34
C SER A 87 -4.29 -18.18 -7.27
N PRO A 88 -4.24 -17.99 -8.60
CA PRO A 88 -3.94 -19.09 -9.53
C PRO A 88 -2.47 -19.51 -9.47
N PHE A 89 -1.64 -18.83 -8.68
CA PHE A 89 -0.20 -19.04 -8.61
C PHE A 89 0.24 -19.89 -7.42
N ILE A 90 -0.68 -20.37 -6.58
CA ILE A 90 -0.34 -21.14 -5.35
C ILE A 90 0.50 -22.37 -5.71
N GLU A 91 -0.02 -23.22 -6.60
CA GLU A 91 0.68 -24.45 -7.02
C GLU A 91 2.00 -24.14 -7.75
N TYR A 92 1.99 -23.10 -8.60
CA TYR A 92 3.18 -22.66 -9.32
C TYR A 92 4.30 -22.25 -8.35
N VAL A 93 4.00 -21.38 -7.39
CA VAL A 93 4.98 -20.88 -6.42
C VAL A 93 5.48 -22.01 -5.52
N ASN A 94 4.58 -22.85 -4.99
CA ASN A 94 4.95 -23.95 -4.10
C ASN A 94 5.83 -24.98 -4.80
N SER A 95 5.44 -25.46 -5.98
CA SER A 95 6.21 -26.45 -6.75
C SER A 95 7.63 -25.97 -7.10
N HIS A 96 7.78 -24.71 -7.52
CA HIS A 96 9.08 -24.14 -7.86
C HIS A 96 9.90 -23.86 -6.60
N PHE A 97 9.27 -23.48 -5.48
CA PHE A 97 9.96 -23.31 -4.21
C PHE A 97 10.50 -24.63 -3.67
N ASP A 98 9.71 -25.70 -3.71
CA ASP A 98 10.14 -27.04 -3.29
C ASP A 98 11.27 -27.56 -4.17
N SER A 99 11.16 -27.38 -5.49
CA SER A 99 12.23 -27.73 -6.45
C SER A 99 13.51 -26.93 -6.17
N ARG A 100 13.39 -25.65 -5.80
CA ARG A 100 14.52 -24.84 -5.37
C ARG A 100 15.16 -25.36 -4.09
N LEU A 101 14.37 -25.76 -3.10
CA LEU A 101 14.89 -26.34 -1.86
C LEU A 101 15.63 -27.65 -2.14
N GLN A 102 15.11 -28.48 -3.04
CA GLN A 102 15.76 -29.71 -3.43
C GLN A 102 17.09 -29.44 -4.15
N ALA A 103 17.11 -28.54 -5.13
CA ALA A 103 18.34 -28.15 -5.84
C ALA A 103 19.43 -27.63 -4.87
N LYS A 104 19.05 -26.89 -3.82
CA LYS A 104 19.99 -26.48 -2.76
C LYS A 104 20.54 -27.66 -1.96
N LYS A 105 19.70 -28.64 -1.60
CA LYS A 105 20.14 -29.86 -0.90
C LYS A 105 21.14 -30.65 -1.74
N ASP A 106 20.92 -30.67 -3.06
CA ASP A 106 21.76 -31.38 -4.01
C ASP A 106 23.04 -30.59 -4.39
N GLY A 107 23.26 -29.41 -3.81
CA GLY A 107 24.41 -28.55 -4.12
C GLY A 107 24.36 -27.90 -5.51
N ASN A 108 23.23 -27.94 -6.20
CA ASN A 108 23.06 -27.36 -7.53
C ASN A 108 22.63 -25.89 -7.46
N GLU A 109 23.62 -25.01 -7.28
CA GLU A 109 23.40 -23.57 -7.15
C GLU A 109 22.77 -22.94 -8.40
N ALA A 110 23.18 -23.38 -9.58
CA ALA A 110 22.66 -22.87 -10.85
C ALA A 110 21.15 -23.15 -10.99
N LEU A 111 20.73 -24.39 -10.71
CA LEU A 111 19.32 -24.76 -10.78
C LEU A 111 18.48 -24.07 -9.69
N SER A 112 19.03 -23.94 -8.48
CA SER A 112 18.41 -23.16 -7.40
C SER A 112 18.21 -21.68 -7.80
N PHE A 113 19.16 -21.10 -8.53
CA PHE A 113 19.05 -19.75 -9.07
C PHE A 113 17.96 -19.65 -10.15
N VAL A 114 17.89 -20.61 -11.09
CA VAL A 114 16.82 -20.67 -12.11
C VAL A 114 15.43 -20.69 -11.45
N TYR A 115 15.20 -21.58 -10.49
CA TYR A 115 13.92 -21.63 -9.78
C TYR A 115 13.60 -20.33 -9.03
N LYS A 116 14.61 -19.65 -8.45
CA LYS A 116 14.42 -18.34 -7.82
C LYS A 116 13.90 -17.29 -8.82
N ILE A 117 14.44 -17.28 -10.04
CA ILE A 117 14.01 -16.34 -11.09
C ILE A 117 12.59 -16.67 -11.57
N LEU A 118 12.26 -17.96 -11.73
CA LEU A 118 10.91 -18.39 -12.13
C LEU A 118 9.84 -17.97 -11.11
N ILE A 119 10.13 -18.08 -9.80
CA ILE A 119 9.23 -17.61 -8.74
C ILE A 119 9.04 -16.09 -8.78
N SER A 120 9.98 -15.32 -9.34
CA SER A 120 9.94 -13.85 -9.41
C SER A 120 8.99 -13.31 -10.50
N LEU A 121 7.81 -13.93 -10.66
CA LEU A 121 6.84 -13.67 -11.73
C LEU A 121 6.17 -12.30 -11.63
N TYR A 122 6.04 -11.72 -10.43
CA TYR A 122 5.24 -10.50 -10.23
C TYR A 122 5.71 -9.29 -11.06
N GLY A 123 7.01 -9.24 -11.39
CA GLY A 123 7.59 -8.20 -12.26
C GLY A 123 7.05 -8.27 -13.68
N ARG A 124 6.68 -9.46 -14.17
CA ARG A 124 6.05 -9.67 -15.48
C ARG A 124 4.71 -8.95 -15.56
N PHE A 125 3.92 -8.98 -14.49
CA PHE A 125 2.61 -8.33 -14.45
C PHE A 125 2.68 -6.80 -14.43
N GLY A 126 3.83 -6.22 -14.07
CA GLY A 126 4.06 -4.78 -14.00
C GLY A 126 4.87 -4.21 -15.16
N ILE A 127 5.02 -4.94 -16.27
CA ILE A 127 5.75 -4.44 -17.44
C ILE A 127 5.05 -3.20 -18.00
N ASN A 128 5.84 -2.16 -18.27
CA ASN A 128 5.36 -0.95 -18.91
C ASN A 128 4.94 -1.27 -20.36
N PRO A 129 3.69 -0.98 -20.76
CA PRO A 129 3.24 -1.20 -22.14
C PRO A 129 4.01 -0.38 -23.17
N ASN A 130 4.53 0.79 -22.75
CA ASN A 130 5.39 1.62 -23.55
C ASN A 130 6.82 1.10 -23.41
N SER A 131 7.36 0.60 -24.51
CA SER A 131 8.73 0.08 -24.56
C SER A 131 9.51 0.80 -25.65
N THR A 132 10.82 0.89 -25.45
CA THR A 132 11.73 1.32 -26.52
C THR A 132 12.08 0.10 -27.35
N LYS A 133 11.81 0.15 -28.64
CA LYS A 133 12.29 -0.83 -29.61
C LYS A 133 13.49 -0.25 -30.34
N THR A 134 14.55 -1.04 -30.44
CA THR A 134 15.71 -0.75 -31.25
C THR A 134 15.83 -1.82 -32.31
N GLU A 135 15.92 -1.43 -33.57
CA GLU A 135 16.05 -2.37 -34.68
C GLU A 135 16.99 -1.85 -35.76
N LEU A 136 17.47 -2.78 -36.58
CA LEU A 136 18.21 -2.47 -37.78
C LEU A 136 17.22 -2.41 -38.96
N CYS A 137 17.25 -1.32 -39.71
CA CYS A 137 16.37 -1.13 -40.86
C CYS A 137 17.09 -0.45 -42.02
N ASP A 138 16.49 -0.53 -43.21
CA ASP A 138 16.97 0.17 -44.40
C ASP A 138 16.61 1.67 -44.37
N SER A 139 17.05 2.39 -45.40
CA SER A 139 16.80 3.82 -45.56
C SER A 139 15.31 4.13 -45.67
N GLU A 140 14.53 3.33 -46.39
CA GLU A 140 13.11 3.60 -46.59
C GLU A 140 12.35 3.54 -45.26
N HIS A 141 12.59 2.47 -44.49
CA HIS A 141 11.96 2.28 -43.19
C HIS A 141 12.43 3.32 -42.16
N TYR A 142 13.71 3.70 -42.19
CA TYR A 142 14.22 4.80 -41.37
C TYR A 142 13.46 6.11 -41.66
N HIS A 143 13.34 6.51 -42.93
CA HIS A 143 12.63 7.74 -43.32
C HIS A 143 11.13 7.70 -42.97
N PHE A 144 10.53 6.51 -42.94
CA PHE A 144 9.18 6.31 -42.45
C PHE A 144 9.09 6.54 -40.93
N LEU A 145 9.94 5.88 -40.14
CA LEU A 145 9.93 5.99 -38.67
C LEU A 145 10.29 7.39 -38.18
N MET A 146 11.22 8.08 -38.83
CA MET A 146 11.62 9.44 -38.48
C MET A 146 10.45 10.45 -38.51
N LYS A 147 9.39 10.15 -39.27
CA LYS A 147 8.19 10.99 -39.35
C LYS A 147 7.17 10.72 -38.24
N GLN A 148 7.39 9.69 -37.42
CA GLN A 148 6.49 9.34 -36.33
C GLN A 148 6.88 10.06 -35.03
N ASP A 149 5.88 10.46 -34.25
CA ASP A 149 6.10 11.09 -32.92
C ASP A 149 6.78 10.15 -31.92
N SER A 150 6.76 8.85 -32.18
CA SER A 150 7.42 7.82 -31.38
C SER A 150 8.93 7.77 -31.56
N PHE A 151 9.48 8.43 -32.58
CA PHE A 151 10.89 8.34 -32.93
C PHE A 151 11.79 8.96 -31.84
N ILE A 152 12.84 8.23 -31.47
CA ILE A 152 13.81 8.67 -30.46
C ILE A 152 15.11 9.12 -31.14
N GLY A 153 15.61 8.30 -32.06
CA GLY A 153 16.87 8.58 -32.74
C GLY A 153 17.31 7.46 -33.66
N PHE A 154 18.37 7.73 -34.43
CA PHE A 154 18.98 6.75 -35.33
C PHE A 154 20.50 6.85 -35.30
N HIS A 155 21.14 5.79 -35.75
CA HIS A 155 22.58 5.72 -35.96
C HIS A 155 22.88 5.00 -37.29
N PRO A 156 23.55 5.65 -38.27
CA PRO A 156 23.92 5.00 -39.52
C PRO A 156 25.02 3.97 -39.27
N ILE A 157 24.82 2.73 -39.74
CA ILE A 157 25.80 1.65 -39.59
C ILE A 157 26.68 1.57 -40.83
N ILE A 158 26.04 1.38 -41.99
CA ILE A 158 26.65 1.38 -43.32
C ILE A 158 25.64 1.96 -44.31
N GLU A 159 26.02 2.06 -45.59
CA GLU A 159 25.09 2.49 -46.63
C GLU A 159 23.81 1.63 -46.62
N ASN A 160 22.65 2.30 -46.56
CA ASN A 160 21.32 1.69 -46.48
C ASN A 160 21.08 0.76 -45.28
N LEU A 161 21.80 0.96 -44.16
CA LEU A 161 21.54 0.26 -42.90
C LEU A 161 21.65 1.21 -41.71
N TYR A 162 20.57 1.32 -40.95
CA TYR A 162 20.43 2.21 -39.81
C TYR A 162 20.00 1.43 -38.59
N MET A 163 20.58 1.74 -37.44
CA MET A 163 20.02 1.36 -36.14
C MET A 163 19.06 2.46 -35.71
N VAL A 164 17.78 2.15 -35.59
CA VAL A 164 16.73 3.12 -35.21
C VAL A 164 16.13 2.74 -33.86
N SER A 165 15.83 3.74 -33.05
CA SER A 165 15.14 3.57 -31.78
C SER A 165 13.86 4.41 -31.76
N TYR A 166 12.76 3.78 -31.34
CA TYR A 166 11.45 4.44 -31.23
C TYR A 166 10.62 3.81 -30.11
N HIS A 167 9.65 4.56 -29.61
CA HIS A 167 8.67 4.08 -28.65
C HIS A 167 7.61 3.24 -29.36
N THR A 168 7.39 2.02 -28.88
CA THR A 168 6.27 1.18 -29.30
C THR A 168 5.33 0.95 -28.13
N VAL A 169 4.04 1.11 -28.38
CA VAL A 169 3.00 0.72 -27.44
C VAL A 169 2.64 -0.73 -27.78
N THR A 170 2.77 -1.63 -26.81
CA THR A 170 2.32 -3.03 -26.96
C THR A 170 0.79 -3.17 -26.83
N ALA A 171 0.07 -2.18 -27.33
CA ALA A 171 -1.38 -2.07 -27.29
C ALA A 171 -1.90 -1.90 -28.73
N ASP A 172 -3.11 -2.38 -29.00
CA ASP A 172 -3.74 -2.29 -30.33
C ASP A 172 -3.87 -0.83 -30.81
N ASP A 173 -3.32 -0.51 -31.98
CA ASP A 173 -3.27 0.86 -32.53
C ASP A 173 -4.64 1.47 -32.87
N ASN A 174 -5.73 0.69 -32.78
CA ASN A 174 -7.06 1.08 -33.26
C ASN A 174 -8.02 1.61 -32.18
N ILE A 175 -7.60 1.77 -30.91
CA ILE A 175 -8.48 2.25 -29.83
C ILE A 175 -7.73 3.24 -28.94
N HIS A 176 -8.34 4.42 -28.68
CA HIS A 176 -7.85 5.47 -27.75
C HIS A 176 -7.45 4.98 -26.35
N TRP A 177 -7.79 3.74 -25.98
CA TRP A 177 -7.21 3.00 -24.87
C TRP A 177 -7.14 1.52 -25.22
N ALA A 178 -5.96 1.05 -25.62
CA ALA A 178 -5.76 -0.37 -25.86
C ALA A 178 -5.11 -1.03 -24.64
N GLN A 179 -5.72 -2.14 -24.21
CA GLN A 179 -5.25 -2.90 -23.07
C GLN A 179 -3.88 -3.54 -23.40
N PRO A 180 -2.85 -3.36 -22.56
CA PRO A 180 -1.56 -4.02 -22.75
C PRO A 180 -1.74 -5.54 -22.80
N LYS A 181 -1.31 -6.19 -23.89
CA LYS A 181 -1.46 -7.64 -24.07
C LYS A 181 -0.57 -8.46 -23.11
N ASN A 182 0.42 -7.83 -22.49
CA ASN A 182 1.49 -8.46 -21.73
C ASN A 182 1.57 -8.02 -20.25
N SER A 183 0.59 -7.27 -19.75
CA SER A 183 0.65 -6.66 -18.42
C SER A 183 -0.67 -6.84 -17.66
N ALA A 184 -0.57 -7.07 -16.36
CA ALA A 184 -1.69 -7.23 -15.43
C ALA A 184 -1.36 -6.42 -14.17
N VAL A 185 -1.22 -5.11 -14.35
CA VAL A 185 -0.67 -4.19 -13.33
C VAL A 185 -1.37 -4.29 -11.98
N GLN A 186 -2.66 -4.61 -11.96
CA GLN A 186 -3.44 -4.83 -10.74
C GLN A 186 -2.88 -5.97 -9.87
N LEU A 187 -2.33 -7.04 -10.47
CA LEU A 187 -1.71 -8.14 -9.73
C LEU A 187 -0.37 -7.71 -9.14
N SER A 188 0.44 -7.00 -9.93
CA SER A 188 1.74 -6.48 -9.46
C SER A 188 1.55 -5.49 -8.30
N ALA A 189 0.55 -4.61 -8.43
CA ALA A 189 0.20 -3.64 -7.41
C ALA A 189 -0.33 -4.30 -6.12
N GLU A 190 -1.24 -5.29 -6.22
CA GLU A 190 -1.69 -6.09 -5.06
C GLU A 190 -0.51 -6.78 -4.37
N ILE A 191 0.35 -7.49 -5.12
CA ILE A 191 1.46 -8.25 -4.53
C ILE A 191 2.39 -7.31 -3.74
N THR A 192 2.75 -6.17 -4.32
CA THR A 192 3.61 -5.20 -3.62
C THR A 192 2.91 -4.54 -2.43
N ALA A 193 1.60 -4.31 -2.51
CA ALA A 193 0.77 -3.81 -1.41
C ALA A 193 0.73 -4.81 -0.24
N CYS A 194 0.39 -6.07 -0.50
CA CYS A 194 0.37 -7.13 0.50
C CYS A 194 1.76 -7.34 1.13
N ALA A 195 2.84 -7.25 0.34
CA ALA A 195 4.20 -7.29 0.87
C ALA A 195 4.50 -6.11 1.81
N ARG A 196 4.05 -4.89 1.48
CA ARG A 196 4.17 -3.74 2.39
C ARG A 196 3.38 -3.92 3.67
N ILE A 197 2.12 -4.39 3.59
CA ILE A 197 1.28 -4.69 4.77
C ILE A 197 1.99 -5.71 5.66
N TYR A 198 2.53 -6.78 5.07
CA TYR A 198 3.28 -7.81 5.81
C TYR A 198 4.53 -7.27 6.49
N MET A 199 5.29 -6.41 5.80
CA MET A 199 6.55 -5.87 6.32
C MET A 199 6.36 -4.74 7.34
N HIS A 200 5.25 -3.99 7.26
CA HIS A 200 5.06 -2.78 8.07
C HIS A 200 5.12 -3.02 9.59
N PRO A 201 4.51 -4.07 10.18
CA PRO A 201 4.63 -4.35 11.62
C PRO A 201 6.07 -4.50 12.11
N PHE A 202 6.98 -4.96 11.25
CA PHE A 202 8.40 -5.11 11.59
C PHE A 202 9.17 -3.81 11.37
N ILE A 203 8.86 -3.09 10.30
CA ILE A 203 9.46 -1.80 9.98
C ILE A 203 9.10 -0.77 11.05
N SER A 204 7.84 -0.76 11.51
CA SER A 204 7.29 0.23 12.44
C SER A 204 7.82 0.12 13.87
N ARG A 205 8.51 -0.97 14.22
CA ARG A 205 9.15 -1.15 15.52
C ARG A 205 10.16 -0.04 15.81
N ASP A 206 10.22 0.45 17.04
CA ASP A 206 11.18 1.49 17.43
C ASP A 206 12.64 1.05 17.25
N ASP A 207 12.91 -0.25 17.40
CA ASP A 207 14.24 -0.84 17.27
C ASP A 207 14.63 -1.27 15.85
N CYS A 208 13.81 -0.92 14.84
CA CYS A 208 14.16 -1.16 13.44
C CYS A 208 15.00 -0.02 12.87
N TYR A 209 16.25 -0.32 12.52
CA TYR A 209 17.24 0.63 11.99
C TYR A 209 17.21 0.77 10.47
N TYR A 210 16.95 -0.32 9.74
CA TYR A 210 17.02 -0.32 8.28
C TYR A 210 16.09 -1.35 7.66
N THR A 211 15.63 -1.05 6.44
CA THR A 211 14.89 -1.99 5.59
C THR A 211 15.20 -1.71 4.12
N ASP A 212 15.31 -2.78 3.32
CA ASP A 212 15.30 -2.71 1.86
C ASP A 212 14.43 -3.83 1.32
N THR A 213 13.24 -3.47 0.84
CA THR A 213 12.23 -4.35 0.23
C THR A 213 11.71 -5.46 1.15
N ASP A 214 12.46 -6.54 1.34
CA ASP A 214 12.10 -7.77 2.05
C ASP A 214 13.07 -8.10 3.20
N SER A 215 13.89 -7.12 3.60
CA SER A 215 14.85 -7.23 4.70
C SER A 215 14.58 -6.21 5.79
N ILE A 216 14.91 -6.56 7.03
CA ILE A 216 14.89 -5.66 8.20
C ILE A 216 16.16 -5.85 9.03
N VAL A 217 16.63 -4.76 9.63
CA VAL A 217 17.71 -4.77 10.62
C VAL A 217 17.13 -4.25 11.92
N LEU A 218 17.12 -5.11 12.95
CA LEU A 218 16.53 -4.85 14.26
C LEU A 218 17.59 -4.89 15.36
N ALA A 219 17.40 -4.10 16.41
CA ALA A 219 18.20 -4.21 17.62
C ALA A 219 17.88 -5.50 18.40
N ASN A 220 16.60 -5.86 18.49
CA ASN A 220 16.17 -7.07 19.17
C ASN A 220 15.74 -8.15 18.18
N PRO A 221 16.00 -9.44 18.47
CA PRO A 221 15.65 -10.54 17.59
C PRO A 221 14.13 -10.68 17.42
N LEU A 222 13.74 -11.25 16.28
CA LEU A 222 12.36 -11.70 16.07
C LEU A 222 12.07 -12.97 16.89
N PRO A 223 10.80 -13.23 17.24
CA PRO A 223 10.38 -14.52 17.79
C PRO A 223 10.79 -15.69 16.88
N GLU A 224 11.21 -16.81 17.48
CA GLU A 224 11.70 -17.99 16.73
C GLU A 224 10.68 -18.52 15.72
N GLY A 225 9.38 -18.44 16.03
CA GLY A 225 8.31 -18.87 15.12
C GLY A 225 8.21 -18.07 13.81
N LEU A 226 8.87 -16.90 13.72
CA LEU A 226 8.93 -16.08 12.51
C LEU A 226 10.23 -16.27 11.72
N ILE A 227 11.15 -17.12 12.19
CA ILE A 227 12.47 -17.30 11.60
C ILE A 227 12.61 -18.71 11.02
N SER A 228 12.80 -18.82 9.71
CA SER A 228 13.14 -20.08 9.04
C SER A 228 13.77 -19.83 7.66
N SER A 229 14.82 -20.57 7.34
CA SER A 229 15.43 -20.57 5.99
C SER A 229 14.76 -21.54 5.01
N LYS A 230 13.80 -22.35 5.49
CA LYS A 230 13.17 -23.44 4.74
C LYS A 230 11.67 -23.25 4.52
N VAL A 231 11.02 -22.39 5.29
CA VAL A 231 9.58 -22.15 5.21
C VAL A 231 9.33 -20.86 4.43
N LEU A 232 8.49 -20.93 3.40
CA LEU A 232 8.13 -19.77 2.58
C LEU A 232 7.39 -18.73 3.44
N GLY A 233 7.74 -17.46 3.28
CA GLY A 233 7.13 -16.33 4.00
C GLY A 233 7.78 -15.99 5.35
N LEU A 234 8.54 -16.90 5.95
CA LEU A 234 9.28 -16.60 7.18
C LEU A 234 10.61 -15.90 6.89
N PHE A 235 11.12 -15.16 7.89
CA PHE A 235 12.39 -14.47 7.78
C PHE A 235 13.55 -15.45 7.88
N LYS A 236 14.58 -15.26 7.06
CA LYS A 236 15.87 -15.92 7.25
C LYS A 236 16.76 -15.03 8.11
N LEU A 237 17.35 -15.58 9.17
CA LEU A 237 18.45 -14.92 9.87
C LEU A 237 19.66 -14.90 8.93
N GLU A 238 19.98 -13.73 8.39
CA GLU A 238 21.12 -13.54 7.48
C GLU A 238 22.43 -13.32 8.24
N ASP A 239 22.40 -12.50 9.30
CA ASP A 239 23.61 -12.11 10.03
C ASP A 239 23.28 -11.61 11.45
N LYS A 240 24.30 -11.54 12.31
CA LYS A 240 24.26 -10.86 13.61
C LYS A 240 25.29 -9.74 13.62
N ILE A 241 24.82 -8.52 13.87
CA ILE A 241 25.60 -7.31 13.67
C ILE A 241 26.13 -6.80 15.01
N LYS A 242 27.45 -6.64 15.11
CA LYS A 242 28.14 -6.02 16.24
C LYS A 242 28.13 -4.49 16.15
N GLU A 243 28.37 -3.96 14.96
CA GLU A 243 28.40 -2.52 14.68
C GLU A 243 27.93 -2.26 13.24
N GLY A 244 27.00 -1.33 13.03
CA GLY A 244 26.42 -1.08 11.71
C GLY A 244 26.14 0.39 11.41
N TYR A 245 26.33 0.76 10.14
CA TYR A 245 26.16 2.11 9.61
C TYR A 245 25.14 2.09 8.47
N PHE A 246 23.97 2.68 8.67
CA PHE A 246 22.86 2.68 7.72
C PHE A 246 22.52 4.10 7.29
N LEU A 247 23.24 4.62 6.29
CA LEU A 247 23.23 6.06 6.02
C LEU A 247 22.23 6.48 4.93
N ALA A 248 21.98 5.61 3.94
CA ALA A 248 20.99 5.86 2.89
C ALA A 248 20.54 4.53 2.22
N PRO A 249 19.47 4.55 1.41
CA PRO A 249 19.05 3.37 0.65
C PRO A 249 20.20 2.81 -0.18
N LYS A 250 20.55 1.54 0.07
CA LYS A 250 21.67 0.83 -0.59
C LYS A 250 23.05 1.49 -0.36
N ALA A 251 23.21 2.20 0.75
CA ALA A 251 24.46 2.75 1.26
C ALA A 251 24.58 2.45 2.76
N TYR A 252 25.04 1.25 3.07
CA TYR A 252 25.25 0.77 4.43
C TYR A 252 26.46 -0.17 4.51
N GLY A 253 27.05 -0.28 5.71
CA GLY A 253 28.10 -1.24 6.00
C GLY A 253 28.09 -1.64 7.46
N TYR A 254 28.48 -2.86 7.77
CA TYR A 254 28.49 -3.36 9.15
C TYR A 254 29.59 -4.40 9.39
N ILE A 255 29.89 -4.61 10.67
CA ILE A 255 30.78 -5.63 11.21
C ILE A 255 29.90 -6.68 11.91
N SER A 256 30.01 -7.94 11.50
CA SER A 256 29.28 -9.03 12.15
C SER A 256 29.87 -9.41 13.51
N GLU A 257 29.17 -10.23 14.28
CA GLU A 257 29.72 -10.85 15.51
C GLU A 257 30.94 -11.76 15.23
N GLU A 258 31.10 -12.23 13.99
CA GLU A 258 32.26 -13.02 13.53
C GLU A 258 33.41 -12.13 13.01
N ASP A 259 33.35 -10.81 13.27
CA ASP A 259 34.30 -9.79 12.82
C ASP A 259 34.49 -9.77 11.28
N THR A 260 33.45 -10.15 10.52
CA THR A 260 33.41 -10.01 9.06
C THR A 260 32.76 -8.69 8.65
N ASN A 261 33.38 -7.99 7.70
CA ASN A 261 32.87 -6.72 7.17
C ASN A 261 31.96 -6.95 5.97
N LEU A 262 30.76 -6.39 5.99
CA LEU A 262 29.87 -6.31 4.84
C LEU A 262 29.65 -4.87 4.42
N ILE A 263 29.83 -4.59 3.13
CA ILE A 263 29.65 -3.25 2.54
C ILE A 263 28.65 -3.32 1.39
N LYS A 264 27.67 -2.43 1.41
CA LYS A 264 26.70 -2.23 0.32
C LYS A 264 26.65 -0.75 -0.04
N PHE A 265 27.17 -0.44 -1.22
CA PHE A 265 27.16 0.93 -1.74
C PHE A 265 26.75 0.92 -3.21
N LYS A 266 25.69 1.68 -3.55
CA LYS A 266 25.25 1.88 -4.93
C LYS A 266 25.95 3.08 -5.54
N GLY A 267 26.89 2.83 -6.46
CA GLY A 267 27.52 3.87 -7.25
C GLY A 267 28.81 3.40 -7.92
N PRO A 268 29.38 4.23 -8.82
CA PRO A 268 30.59 3.89 -9.56
C PRO A 268 31.83 3.75 -8.65
N ALA A 269 31.88 4.51 -7.55
CA ALA A 269 32.96 4.49 -6.56
C ALA A 269 32.82 3.43 -5.45
N LYS A 270 31.98 2.40 -5.63
CA LYS A 270 31.70 1.39 -4.58
C LYS A 270 32.94 0.69 -4.01
N HIS A 271 33.99 0.56 -4.83
CA HIS A 271 35.23 -0.14 -4.47
C HIS A 271 36.15 0.69 -3.57
N LEU A 272 35.87 2.00 -3.44
CA LEU A 272 36.62 2.93 -2.58
C LEU A 272 35.97 3.12 -1.20
N VAL A 273 34.86 2.44 -0.95
CA VAL A 273 34.08 2.57 0.29
C VAL A 273 34.39 1.39 1.21
N ASP A 274 34.73 1.70 2.46
CA ASP A 274 34.96 0.76 3.54
C ASP A 274 34.21 1.18 4.83
N ILE A 275 34.38 0.43 5.92
CA ILE A 275 33.74 0.76 7.20
C ILE A 275 34.25 2.10 7.75
N SER A 276 35.54 2.43 7.54
CA SER A 276 36.11 3.70 8.00
C SER A 276 35.44 4.89 7.30
N TRP A 277 35.19 4.77 6.00
CA TRP A 277 34.45 5.74 5.21
C TRP A 277 33.04 5.96 5.74
N PHE A 278 32.31 4.90 6.10
CA PHE A 278 30.97 5.03 6.68
C PHE A 278 31.00 5.76 8.04
N ARG A 279 32.00 5.48 8.87
CA ARG A 279 32.20 6.17 10.16
C ARG A 279 32.47 7.66 9.97
N GLU A 280 33.37 8.01 9.04
CA GLU A 280 33.68 9.41 8.71
C GLU A 280 32.49 10.13 8.07
N GLN A 281 31.74 9.44 7.21
CA GLN A 281 30.56 9.98 6.55
C GLN A 281 29.39 10.20 7.52
N LEU A 282 29.25 9.35 8.55
CA LEU A 282 28.30 9.56 9.64
C LEU A 282 28.70 10.78 10.50
N ALA A 283 29.99 10.90 10.83
CA ALA A 283 30.50 12.03 11.61
C ALA A 283 30.36 13.38 10.88
N ASN A 284 30.46 13.37 9.54
CA ASN A 284 30.21 14.54 8.71
C ASN A 284 29.32 14.19 7.50
N PRO A 285 27.98 14.31 7.63
CA PRO A 285 27.04 13.99 6.55
C PRO A 285 27.24 14.78 5.26
N SER A 286 27.79 15.98 5.35
CA SER A 286 28.10 16.86 4.21
C SER A 286 29.44 16.54 3.56
N ARG A 287 30.23 15.60 4.10
CA ARG A 287 31.53 15.19 3.56
C ARG A 287 31.39 14.76 2.10
N ARG A 288 32.27 15.30 1.26
CA ARG A 288 32.44 14.92 -0.15
C ARG A 288 33.91 14.71 -0.44
N MET A 289 34.24 13.60 -1.09
CA MET A 289 35.58 13.28 -1.57
C MET A 289 35.58 13.32 -3.08
N LYS A 290 36.49 14.08 -3.68
CA LYS A 290 36.74 13.97 -5.12
C LYS A 290 37.64 12.76 -5.35
N VAL A 291 37.17 11.81 -6.15
CA VAL A 291 37.90 10.60 -6.52
C VAL A 291 37.85 10.44 -8.03
N GLN A 292 38.93 9.94 -8.64
CA GLN A 292 38.89 9.57 -10.05
C GLN A 292 38.32 8.17 -10.20
N ILE A 293 37.40 8.02 -11.15
CA ILE A 293 36.80 6.74 -11.50
C ILE A 293 37.09 6.43 -12.96
N LYS A 294 37.38 5.16 -13.20
CA LYS A 294 37.55 4.57 -14.53
C LYS A 294 36.34 3.70 -14.85
N ASN A 295 35.59 4.05 -15.89
CA ASN A 295 34.63 3.13 -16.51
C ASN A 295 35.32 2.41 -17.67
N GLU A 296 35.49 1.09 -17.58
CA GLU A 296 36.22 0.31 -18.57
C GLU A 296 35.38 -0.08 -19.80
N PHE A 297 34.07 0.12 -19.72
CA PHE A 297 33.12 -0.25 -20.78
C PHE A 297 32.16 0.91 -21.07
N GLU A 298 32.69 2.11 -21.32
CA GLU A 298 31.85 3.20 -21.83
C GLU A 298 31.56 2.93 -23.31
N ILE A 299 30.27 2.83 -23.64
CA ILE A 299 29.82 2.66 -25.03
C ILE A 299 29.62 4.04 -25.63
N ASP A 300 30.37 4.34 -26.69
CA ASP A 300 30.12 5.47 -27.57
C ASP A 300 29.28 5.00 -28.76
N TRP A 301 27.98 5.25 -28.69
CA TRP A 301 27.04 4.87 -29.73
C TRP A 301 27.27 5.63 -31.04
N ASP A 302 27.80 6.86 -30.97
CA ASP A 302 28.03 7.70 -32.15
C ASP A 302 29.26 7.24 -32.94
N ASN A 303 30.25 6.66 -32.27
CA ASN A 303 31.44 6.12 -32.92
C ASN A 303 31.45 4.59 -32.99
N GLN A 304 30.42 3.91 -32.44
CA GLN A 304 30.35 2.46 -32.28
C GLN A 304 31.60 1.87 -31.61
N THR A 305 32.17 2.59 -30.65
CA THR A 305 33.37 2.15 -29.93
C THR A 305 33.05 1.85 -28.47
N VAL A 306 33.82 0.95 -27.89
CA VAL A 306 33.85 0.73 -26.44
C VAL A 306 35.20 1.18 -25.95
N GLY A 307 35.19 2.13 -25.01
CA GLY A 307 36.40 2.79 -24.53
C GLY A 307 36.47 2.86 -23.03
N VAL A 308 37.66 3.20 -22.55
CA VAL A 308 37.89 3.57 -21.16
C VAL A 308 37.59 5.06 -21.01
N LYS A 309 36.71 5.40 -20.07
CA LYS A 309 36.42 6.79 -19.70
C LYS A 309 36.82 7.04 -18.26
N GLU A 310 37.71 8.00 -18.06
CA GLU A 310 38.09 8.51 -16.75
C GLU A 310 37.34 9.81 -16.47
N TYR A 311 36.79 9.93 -15.27
CA TYR A 311 36.09 11.14 -14.86
C TYR A 311 36.20 11.36 -13.36
N ASP A 312 36.14 12.63 -12.96
CA ASP A 312 36.07 13.03 -11.56
C ASP A 312 34.69 12.71 -11.00
N TYR A 313 34.66 12.01 -9.87
CA TYR A 313 33.44 11.65 -9.16
C TYR A 313 33.46 12.24 -7.74
N SER A 314 32.34 12.88 -7.36
CA SER A 314 32.15 13.37 -5.99
C SER A 314 31.51 12.28 -5.13
N LEU A 315 32.35 11.52 -4.43
CA LEU A 315 31.94 10.47 -3.50
C LEU A 315 31.39 11.09 -2.21
N GLY A 316 30.17 10.72 -1.87
CA GLY A 316 29.50 11.10 -0.65
C GLY A 316 28.03 10.71 -0.70
N ILE A 317 27.34 10.84 0.43
CA ILE A 317 25.92 10.51 0.49
C ILE A 317 25.10 11.73 0.13
N LYS A 318 24.27 11.59 -0.91
CA LYS A 318 23.16 12.52 -1.12
C LYS A 318 22.17 12.29 0.02
N LEU A 319 22.17 13.21 0.99
CA LEU A 319 21.15 13.24 2.03
C LEU A 319 19.81 13.39 1.32
N ASN A 320 18.98 12.36 1.45
CA ASN A 320 17.77 12.23 0.67
C ASN A 320 16.70 13.19 1.18
N SER A 321 16.01 13.82 0.24
CA SER A 321 14.79 14.64 0.40
C SER A 321 13.57 13.86 0.91
N LYS A 322 13.74 12.69 1.53
CA LYS A 322 12.63 11.79 1.89
C LYS A 322 12.16 11.95 3.34
N ARG A 323 13.02 12.44 4.22
CA ARG A 323 12.77 12.68 5.65
C ARG A 323 13.45 13.99 6.06
N ILE A 324 12.96 14.60 7.13
CA ILE A 324 13.51 15.82 7.71
C ILE A 324 14.49 15.41 8.83
N THR A 325 15.74 15.84 8.74
CA THR A 325 16.73 15.61 9.81
C THR A 325 16.61 16.70 10.86
N GLN A 326 16.52 16.30 12.13
CA GLN A 326 16.47 17.18 13.29
C GLN A 326 17.89 17.51 13.80
N PRO A 327 18.06 18.58 14.61
CA PRO A 327 19.37 18.97 15.14
C PRO A 327 20.08 17.91 15.98
N ASP A 328 19.32 17.01 16.61
CA ASP A 328 19.80 15.87 17.39
C ASP A 328 20.21 14.65 16.52
N GLY A 329 20.01 14.74 15.21
CA GLY A 329 20.30 13.67 14.25
C GLY A 329 19.14 12.70 14.01
N GLU A 330 18.02 12.80 14.75
CA GLU A 330 16.83 12.01 14.44
C GLU A 330 16.22 12.43 13.10
N THR A 331 15.43 11.54 12.49
CA THR A 331 14.72 11.87 11.24
C THR A 331 13.22 11.70 11.37
N LEU A 332 12.48 12.73 10.98
CA LEU A 332 11.02 12.73 10.94
C LEU A 332 10.50 12.57 9.50
N PRO A 333 9.31 11.96 9.33
CA PRO A 333 8.66 11.96 8.02
C PRO A 333 8.34 13.39 7.58
N ILE A 334 8.32 13.60 6.26
CA ILE A 334 7.87 14.87 5.69
C ILE A 334 6.35 14.96 5.88
N GLN A 335 5.89 16.10 6.38
CA GLN A 335 4.46 16.38 6.41
C GLN A 335 3.99 16.91 5.06
N VAL A 336 2.98 16.28 4.48
CA VAL A 336 2.35 16.67 3.22
C VAL A 336 0.94 17.14 3.52
N ASN A 337 0.54 18.25 2.89
CA ASN A 337 -0.84 18.75 2.92
C ASN A 337 -1.30 18.99 1.48
N ASP A 338 -1.28 17.93 0.67
CA ASP A 338 -1.60 17.96 -0.74
C ASP A 338 -3.04 17.54 -0.98
N MET A 339 -3.89 18.55 -1.11
CA MET A 339 -5.29 18.38 -1.44
C MET A 339 -5.50 19.28 -2.63
N CYS A 340 -5.82 18.69 -3.77
CA CYS A 340 -6.11 19.45 -4.98
C CYS A 340 -7.16 20.54 -4.67
N GLY A 341 -6.89 21.78 -5.12
CA GLY A 341 -7.36 23.02 -4.51
C GLY A 341 -8.88 23.27 -4.47
N VAL A 342 -9.67 22.55 -5.28
CA VAL A 342 -11.14 22.68 -5.29
C VAL A 342 -11.82 21.63 -4.38
N ALA A 343 -11.25 20.42 -4.28
CA ALA A 343 -11.72 19.36 -3.39
C ALA A 343 -11.51 19.72 -1.91
N LYS A 344 -10.42 20.43 -1.57
CA LYS A 344 -10.03 20.76 -0.18
C LYS A 344 -11.12 21.51 0.61
N SER A 345 -11.88 22.41 -0.03
CA SER A 345 -12.94 23.22 0.62
C SER A 345 -14.27 22.45 0.72
N LEU A 346 -14.65 21.79 -0.38
CA LEU A 346 -15.88 21.00 -0.45
C LEU A 346 -15.80 19.78 0.46
N PHE A 347 -14.70 19.04 0.41
CA PHE A 347 -14.47 17.86 1.23
C PHE A 347 -14.36 18.23 2.72
N LYS A 348 -13.66 19.33 3.07
CA LYS A 348 -13.62 19.82 4.46
C LYS A 348 -14.98 20.26 4.97
N LYS A 349 -15.82 20.90 4.13
CA LYS A 349 -17.21 21.22 4.48
C LYS A 349 -18.05 19.97 4.65
N LEU A 350 -17.91 18.99 3.75
CA LEU A 350 -18.63 17.72 3.81
C LEU A 350 -18.27 16.94 5.08
N MET A 351 -16.98 16.88 5.41
CA MET A 351 -16.48 16.26 6.64
C MET A 351 -17.00 16.96 7.89
N LYS A 352 -16.97 18.29 7.91
CA LYS A 352 -17.50 19.05 9.04
C LYS A 352 -19.00 18.80 9.23
N LEU A 353 -19.74 18.67 8.13
CA LEU A 353 -21.18 18.34 8.15
C LEU A 353 -21.43 16.91 8.63
N GLN A 354 -20.68 15.92 8.13
CA GLN A 354 -20.81 14.52 8.55
C GLN A 354 -20.47 14.35 10.03
N THR A 355 -19.34 14.88 10.52
CA THR A 355 -18.99 14.81 11.95
C THR A 355 -20.01 15.53 12.83
N THR A 356 -20.55 16.66 12.38
CA THR A 356 -21.60 17.38 13.12
C THR A 356 -22.89 16.55 13.17
N ASN A 357 -23.27 15.89 12.07
CA ASN A 357 -24.44 15.02 12.04
C ASN A 357 -24.28 13.80 12.96
N THR A 358 -23.11 13.15 12.97
CA THR A 358 -22.86 12.02 13.88
C THR A 358 -22.98 12.44 15.34
N LEU A 359 -22.36 13.57 15.72
CA LEU A 359 -22.47 14.13 17.07
C LEU A 359 -23.90 14.53 17.42
N LEU A 360 -24.67 15.05 16.46
CA LEU A 360 -26.07 15.41 16.66
C LEU A 360 -26.91 14.16 16.91
N ASN A 361 -26.67 13.08 16.16
CA ASN A 361 -27.37 11.80 16.30
C ASN A 361 -27.05 11.13 17.64
N GLU A 362 -25.80 11.17 18.10
CA GLU A 362 -25.42 10.69 19.43
C GLU A 362 -26.13 11.47 20.54
N LYS A 363 -26.17 12.81 20.42
CA LYS A 363 -26.90 13.67 21.37
C LYS A 363 -28.41 13.43 21.35
N LEU A 364 -29.00 13.22 20.18
CA LEU A 364 -30.42 12.85 20.04
C LEU A 364 -30.70 11.53 20.74
N SER A 365 -29.91 10.49 20.47
CA SER A 365 -30.04 9.18 21.12
C SER A 365 -29.82 9.26 22.65
N GLN A 366 -28.92 10.12 23.12
CA GLN A 366 -28.76 10.34 24.56
C GLN A 366 -30.00 11.03 25.16
N LYS A 367 -30.56 12.02 24.48
CA LYS A 367 -31.73 12.76 24.93
C LYS A 367 -33.01 11.91 24.92
N GLU A 368 -33.14 11.00 23.95
CA GLU A 368 -34.21 9.99 23.90
C GLU A 368 -34.14 9.08 25.13
N ARG A 369 -32.95 8.52 25.43
CA ARG A 369 -32.73 7.69 26.64
C ARG A 369 -32.98 8.44 27.94
N GLU A 370 -32.66 9.74 28.00
CA GLU A 370 -32.97 10.57 29.16
C GLU A 370 -34.48 10.85 29.30
N SER A 371 -35.20 10.98 28.18
CA SER A 371 -36.65 11.18 28.17
C SER A 371 -37.41 9.92 28.60
N GLU A 372 -36.98 8.74 28.15
CA GLU A 372 -37.52 7.45 28.58
C GLU A 372 -37.33 7.26 30.09
N LYS A 373 -36.12 7.50 30.60
CA LYS A 373 -35.84 7.40 32.05
C LYS A 373 -36.66 8.38 32.89
N ARG A 374 -36.95 9.59 32.38
CA ARG A 374 -37.83 10.54 33.07
C ARG A 374 -39.27 10.05 33.07
N MET A 375 -39.73 9.49 31.97
CA MET A 375 -41.09 8.95 31.86
C MET A 375 -41.28 7.75 32.79
N ASP A 376 -40.31 6.83 32.85
CA ASP A 376 -40.28 5.73 33.82
C ASP A 376 -40.26 6.24 35.26
N GLY A 377 -39.47 7.28 35.54
CA GLY A 377 -39.43 7.93 36.86
C GLY A 377 -40.77 8.53 37.29
N VAL A 378 -41.46 9.22 36.37
CA VAL A 378 -42.80 9.77 36.62
C VAL A 378 -43.82 8.65 36.86
N ILE A 379 -43.79 7.59 36.06
CA ILE A 379 -44.66 6.41 36.26
C ILE A 379 -44.42 5.78 37.64
N VAL A 380 -43.16 5.62 38.07
CA VAL A 380 -42.82 5.09 39.40
C VAL A 380 -43.30 6.02 40.52
N GLU A 381 -43.23 7.33 40.34
CA GLU A 381 -43.69 8.32 41.32
C GLU A 381 -45.23 8.37 41.41
N GLU A 382 -45.91 8.18 40.28
CA GLU A 382 -47.37 8.03 40.20
C GLU A 382 -47.83 6.73 40.89
N ILE A 383 -47.15 5.61 40.64
CA ILE A 383 -47.40 4.32 41.31
C ILE A 383 -47.21 4.46 42.83
N LYS A 384 -46.12 5.09 43.28
CA LYS A 384 -45.90 5.34 44.72
C LYS A 384 -46.94 6.25 45.34
N LYS A 385 -47.46 7.25 44.60
CA LYS A 385 -48.58 8.08 45.06
C LYS A 385 -49.87 7.26 45.21
N ILE A 386 -50.14 6.35 44.28
CA ILE A 386 -51.30 5.45 44.34
C ILE A 386 -51.18 4.48 45.53
N GLU A 387 -49.99 3.93 45.78
CA GLU A 387 -49.70 3.10 46.96
C GLU A 387 -49.82 3.89 48.28
N TYR A 388 -49.33 5.13 48.32
CA TYR A 388 -49.41 6.00 49.50
C TYR A 388 -50.84 6.46 49.83
N LEU A 389 -51.71 6.55 48.81
CA LEU A 389 -53.14 6.81 48.98
C LEU A 389 -53.94 5.58 49.42
N GLY A 390 -53.29 4.42 49.63
CA GLY A 390 -53.93 3.20 50.14
C GLY A 390 -54.91 2.56 49.15
N ILE A 391 -54.79 2.86 47.85
CA ILE A 391 -55.61 2.24 46.82
C ILE A 391 -54.98 0.90 46.46
N ASN A 392 -55.57 -0.18 47.00
CA ASN A 392 -55.16 -1.54 46.69
C ASN A 392 -55.72 -1.94 45.31
N ILE A 393 -54.88 -1.98 44.29
CA ILE A 393 -55.27 -2.29 42.88
C ILE A 393 -55.72 -3.75 42.72
N GLU A 394 -55.54 -4.62 43.73
CA GLU A 394 -56.06 -6.00 43.69
C GLU A 394 -57.59 -6.10 43.65
N THR A 395 -58.32 -5.02 43.91
CA THR A 395 -59.80 -5.04 43.88
C THR A 395 -60.45 -4.50 42.61
N THR A 396 -59.72 -3.85 41.70
CA THR A 396 -60.33 -3.29 40.47
C THR A 396 -60.17 -4.20 39.24
N LEU A 397 -59.22 -5.14 39.24
CA LEU A 397 -59.03 -6.08 38.12
C LEU A 397 -59.94 -7.34 38.19
N ILE A 398 -60.55 -7.60 39.35
CA ILE A 398 -61.46 -8.75 39.53
C ILE A 398 -62.90 -8.38 39.12
N GLU A 399 -63.30 -7.11 39.22
CA GLU A 399 -64.65 -6.67 38.82
C GLU A 399 -64.77 -6.37 37.32
N GLU A 400 -63.70 -5.98 36.62
CA GLU A 400 -63.72 -5.82 35.15
C GLU A 400 -63.59 -7.17 34.41
N SER A 401 -62.90 -8.17 34.97
CA SER A 401 -62.86 -9.52 34.35
C SER A 401 -64.19 -10.27 34.45
N THR A 402 -65.01 -10.01 35.49
CA THR A 402 -66.34 -10.64 35.61
C THR A 402 -67.44 -9.96 34.78
N GLN A 403 -67.20 -8.76 34.22
CA GLN A 403 -68.11 -8.13 33.24
C GLN A 403 -67.78 -8.53 31.79
N LEU A 404 -66.50 -8.71 31.44
CA LEU A 404 -66.10 -9.16 30.10
C LEU A 404 -66.45 -10.64 29.83
N ASP A 405 -66.36 -11.52 30.83
CA ASP A 405 -66.75 -12.94 30.67
C ASP A 405 -68.27 -13.17 30.57
N LYS A 406 -69.10 -12.16 30.91
CA LYS A 406 -70.57 -12.23 30.71
C LYS A 406 -70.99 -11.74 29.32
N GLU A 407 -70.26 -10.82 28.71
CA GLU A 407 -70.57 -10.33 27.35
C GLU A 407 -70.10 -11.28 26.23
N GLU A 408 -69.11 -12.15 26.46
CA GLU A 408 -68.71 -13.17 25.47
C GLU A 408 -69.64 -14.41 25.42
N SER A 409 -70.52 -14.59 26.41
CA SER A 409 -71.45 -15.74 26.45
C SER A 409 -72.81 -15.51 25.76
N ASP A 410 -73.11 -14.28 25.32
CA ASP A 410 -74.41 -13.91 24.72
C ASP A 410 -74.36 -13.57 23.21
N VAL A 411 -73.20 -13.72 22.55
CA VAL A 411 -73.03 -13.43 21.10
C VAL A 411 -72.91 -14.71 20.23
N THR A 412 -72.94 -15.91 20.82
CA THR A 412 -72.92 -17.17 20.07
C THR A 412 -74.20 -18.00 20.27
N LYS A 413 -75.33 -17.49 19.75
CA LYS A 413 -76.46 -18.31 19.27
C LYS A 413 -77.44 -17.47 18.44
N THR A 414 -77.81 -18.03 17.28
CA THR A 414 -78.94 -17.67 16.38
C THR A 414 -78.75 -16.39 15.53
N ASP A 415 -78.97 -16.36 14.22
CA ASP A 415 -79.41 -17.45 13.34
C ASP A 415 -79.10 -17.20 11.86
N SER A 416 -78.95 -18.33 11.19
CA SER A 416 -78.92 -18.56 9.76
C SER A 416 -80.16 -18.05 9.01
N LYS A 417 -79.98 -17.52 7.80
CA LYS A 417 -80.90 -17.81 6.68
C LYS A 417 -80.23 -17.63 5.31
N LYS A 418 -80.44 -18.67 4.51
CA LYS A 418 -79.90 -18.98 3.17
C LYS A 418 -80.39 -18.02 2.07
N PRO A 419 -79.70 -18.02 0.91
CA PRO A 419 -80.07 -17.25 -0.26
C PRO A 419 -81.06 -18.04 -1.14
N ASP A 420 -81.96 -17.35 -1.83
CA ASP A 420 -82.63 -17.90 -3.00
C ASP A 420 -82.64 -16.89 -4.16
N THR A 421 -82.16 -17.40 -5.29
CA THR A 421 -82.28 -16.96 -6.71
C THR A 421 -81.34 -15.90 -7.27
#